data_AF-A0A4Q1S9Y5-F1
#
_entry.id   AF-A0A4Q1S9Y5-F1
#
_cell.length_a   1.000
_cell.length_b   1.000
_cell.length_c   1.000
_cell.angle_alpha   90.00
_cell.angle_beta   90.00
_cell.angle_gamma   90.00
#
_symmetry.space_group_name_H-M   'P 1'
#
loop_
_entity.id
_entity.type
_entity.pdbx_description
1 polymer ?
#
loop_
_entity_poly.entity_id
_entity_poly.type
_entity_poly.pdbx_seq_one_letter_code
_entity_poly.pdbx_strand_id
1 'polypeptide(L)'
;MQESKATVRGTGYSRERGKRGMRRYNMRPLRFPPAEDRKCAMRTSGSRVLSAIFVFLLCCAASSWAQASAVAQGSGPCGAFSLTPDNTLAFDVAVIRPGDPSRDRVLFKANDYGKWEVEGVTLSTLIEEAYGVDSYQVEGIPPGLRQKRFDIRAKTLAAPGGGPVPRVDPNEAKRLQTLLADQFGVRLHCRVGEHKTAVLYRDPKHAAPPVSTLAVKDGRWREGHGSVTGKGVSFQVVVHEAGWALQEKVEDDTGLQGSYDFDLKWTPPGETSDDPDAKTFEQALYEAFGVRVKHEMRPLAVLVVDQAHMPQLEDGTQVSGRF
;
A
#
# COMPACT_ATOMS: atom_id res chain seq x y z
N MET A 1 -76.09 9.32 -26.96
CA MET A 1 -75.68 10.46 -26.12
C MET A 1 -74.18 10.60 -26.27
N GLN A 2 -73.78 11.68 -26.96
CA GLN A 2 -72.47 12.35 -27.06
C GLN A 2 -71.13 11.59 -26.94
N GLU A 3 -70.38 11.67 -28.06
CA GLU A 3 -69.01 12.21 -28.20
C GLU A 3 -67.94 11.92 -27.13
N SER A 4 -66.79 11.34 -27.55
CA SER A 4 -65.63 12.13 -27.99
C SER A 4 -64.29 11.34 -27.98
N LYS A 5 -63.49 11.58 -29.04
CA LYS A 5 -62.01 11.68 -29.11
C LYS A 5 -61.16 10.41 -28.85
N ALA A 6 -60.05 10.13 -29.54
CA ALA A 6 -59.31 10.85 -30.57
C ALA A 6 -58.43 9.88 -31.38
N THR A 7 -58.42 10.11 -32.69
CA THR A 7 -57.49 9.55 -33.69
C THR A 7 -56.11 10.18 -33.51
N VAL A 8 -55.06 9.37 -33.33
CA VAL A 8 -53.67 9.83 -33.44
C VAL A 8 -53.08 9.29 -34.75
N ARG A 9 -52.74 10.24 -35.63
CA ARG A 9 -52.02 10.06 -36.90
C ARG A 9 -50.61 9.55 -36.65
N GLY A 10 -50.28 8.37 -37.19
CA GLY A 10 -48.90 7.95 -37.43
C GLY A 10 -48.30 8.78 -38.56
N THR A 11 -47.44 9.74 -38.21
CA THR A 11 -46.61 10.46 -39.18
C THR A 11 -45.31 9.70 -39.36
N GLY A 12 -45.12 9.14 -40.55
CA GLY A 12 -43.83 8.65 -40.98
C GLY A 12 -42.85 9.82 -41.12
N TYR A 13 -41.67 9.66 -40.56
CA TYR A 13 -40.53 10.47 -40.95
C TYR A 13 -39.28 9.59 -41.05
N SER A 14 -38.90 9.37 -42.30
CA SER A 14 -37.67 8.75 -42.76
C SER A 14 -36.47 9.53 -42.21
N ARG A 15 -35.48 8.85 -41.61
CA ARG A 15 -34.18 9.48 -41.29
C ARG A 15 -33.09 8.88 -42.15
N GLU A 16 -32.68 9.69 -43.11
CA GLU A 16 -31.55 9.53 -44.01
C GLU A 16 -30.23 9.33 -43.27
N ARG A 17 -29.38 8.48 -43.86
CA ARG A 17 -27.94 8.46 -43.61
C ARG A 17 -27.33 9.75 -44.15
N GLY A 18 -26.61 10.47 -43.29
CA GLY A 18 -25.82 11.63 -43.69
C GLY A 18 -24.54 11.74 -42.88
N LYS A 19 -23.43 11.28 -43.48
CA LYS A 19 -22.05 11.49 -43.02
C LYS A 19 -21.76 12.99 -42.81
N ARG A 20 -21.10 13.34 -41.70
CA ARG A 20 -20.22 14.51 -41.45
C ARG A 20 -19.94 14.50 -39.95
N GLY A 21 -18.73 14.48 -39.41
CA GLY A 21 -17.46 15.07 -39.84
C GLY A 21 -16.78 15.43 -38.52
N MET A 22 -15.96 14.52 -37.99
CA MET A 22 -15.33 14.66 -36.69
C MET A 22 -14.26 15.75 -36.79
N ARG A 23 -14.49 16.88 -36.11
CA ARG A 23 -13.54 17.99 -36.03
C ARG A 23 -12.28 17.53 -35.31
N ARG A 24 -11.18 17.42 -36.07
CA ARG A 24 -9.83 17.31 -35.54
C ARG A 24 -9.46 18.63 -34.87
N TYR A 25 -9.24 18.61 -33.56
CA TYR A 25 -8.51 19.68 -32.90
C TYR A 25 -7.03 19.52 -33.22
N ASN A 26 -6.50 20.48 -33.99
CA ASN A 26 -5.09 20.67 -34.28
C ASN A 26 -4.33 20.95 -32.98
N MET A 27 -3.50 20.01 -32.52
CA MET A 27 -2.34 20.35 -31.70
C MET A 27 -1.12 20.43 -32.60
N ARG A 28 -0.56 21.64 -32.71
CA ARG A 28 0.69 21.93 -33.41
C ARG A 28 1.85 21.22 -32.68
N PRO A 29 2.79 20.59 -33.39
CA PRO A 29 4.00 20.07 -32.77
C PRO A 29 4.92 21.25 -32.41
N LEU A 30 5.37 21.29 -31.16
CA LEU A 30 6.48 22.14 -30.74
C LEU A 30 7.75 21.60 -31.39
N ARG A 31 8.29 22.38 -32.34
CA ARG A 31 9.62 22.17 -32.93
C ARG A 31 10.67 22.45 -31.86
N PHE A 32 11.43 21.42 -31.48
CA PHE A 32 12.72 21.58 -30.83
C PHE A 32 13.76 21.98 -31.88
N PRO A 33 14.59 23.01 -31.65
CA PRO A 33 15.75 23.29 -32.50
C PRO A 33 16.86 22.24 -32.26
N PRO A 34 17.62 21.84 -33.30
CA PRO A 34 18.72 20.90 -33.14
C PRO A 34 19.92 21.56 -32.43
N ALA A 35 20.61 20.76 -31.61
CA ALA A 35 21.85 21.12 -30.94
C ALA A 35 22.95 21.41 -31.97
N GLU A 36 23.53 22.61 -31.89
CA GLU A 36 24.74 22.96 -32.64
C GLU A 36 25.95 22.21 -32.06
N ASP A 37 26.48 21.28 -32.85
CA ASP A 37 27.80 20.68 -32.68
C ASP A 37 28.89 21.76 -32.84
N ARG A 38 29.28 22.41 -31.74
CA ARG A 38 30.49 23.24 -31.72
C ARG A 38 31.71 22.37 -31.45
N LYS A 39 32.30 21.89 -32.54
CA LYS A 39 33.67 21.37 -32.58
C LYS A 39 34.63 22.47 -32.12
N CYS A 40 35.13 22.36 -30.88
CA CYS A 40 36.29 23.15 -30.46
C CYS A 40 37.54 22.59 -31.15
N ALA A 41 37.98 23.32 -32.18
CA ALA A 41 39.27 23.12 -32.82
C ALA A 41 40.39 23.46 -31.83
N MET A 42 41.13 22.44 -31.41
CA MET A 42 42.35 22.59 -30.63
C MET A 42 43.46 23.05 -31.56
N ARG A 43 43.71 24.37 -31.60
CA ARG A 43 44.84 24.96 -32.31
C ARG A 43 46.07 24.86 -31.41
N THR A 44 46.98 23.99 -31.79
CA THR A 44 48.34 23.93 -31.26
C THR A 44 49.07 25.24 -31.60
N SER A 45 49.67 25.87 -30.60
CA SER A 45 50.71 26.88 -30.79
C SER A 45 51.66 26.85 -29.61
N GLY A 46 52.95 26.84 -29.93
CA GLY A 46 54.04 26.43 -29.05
C GLY A 46 54.48 27.45 -28.02
N SER A 47 55.00 26.87 -26.93
CA SER A 47 56.36 27.05 -26.40
C SER A 47 56.83 28.42 -25.88
N ARG A 48 57.36 28.34 -24.65
CA ARG A 48 58.35 29.18 -23.97
C ARG A 48 57.82 30.45 -23.30
N VAL A 49 57.65 30.39 -21.96
CA VAL A 49 58.46 31.18 -21.02
C VAL A 49 58.64 30.37 -19.73
N LEU A 50 59.88 30.42 -19.24
CA LEU A 50 60.48 29.67 -18.14
C LEU A 50 60.12 30.23 -16.75
N SER A 51 60.30 29.35 -15.76
CA SER A 51 60.83 29.65 -14.42
C SER A 51 60.06 30.62 -13.53
N ALA A 52 59.29 30.04 -12.60
CA ALA A 52 59.51 30.18 -11.15
C ALA A 52 58.34 29.48 -10.43
N ILE A 53 58.56 29.07 -9.17
CA ILE A 53 57.60 28.39 -8.28
C ILE A 53 57.65 26.85 -8.39
N PHE A 54 58.82 26.28 -8.06
CA PHE A 54 58.98 24.87 -7.72
C PHE A 54 59.62 24.77 -6.32
N VAL A 55 58.95 25.30 -5.29
CA VAL A 55 59.40 25.21 -3.87
C VAL A 55 58.23 24.93 -2.91
N PHE A 56 57.08 24.40 -3.37
CA PHE A 56 55.99 24.04 -2.45
C PHE A 56 55.23 22.78 -2.92
N LEU A 57 55.97 21.72 -3.21
CA LEU A 57 55.43 20.41 -3.62
C LEU A 57 55.99 19.28 -2.75
N LEU A 58 56.00 19.49 -1.43
CA LEU A 58 56.40 18.45 -0.47
C LEU A 58 55.85 18.61 0.96
N CYS A 59 54.61 19.09 1.13
CA CYS A 59 53.96 19.13 2.46
C CYS A 59 52.42 19.05 2.50
N CYS A 60 51.75 18.47 1.49
CA CYS A 60 50.29 18.25 1.50
C CYS A 60 49.88 16.78 1.30
N ALA A 61 50.78 15.82 1.57
CA ALA A 61 50.51 14.39 1.43
C ALA A 61 50.31 13.67 2.78
N ALA A 62 49.75 14.34 3.80
CA ALA A 62 49.54 13.74 5.12
C ALA A 62 48.30 14.26 5.88
N SER A 63 47.24 14.71 5.19
CA SER A 63 46.01 15.11 5.89
C SER A 63 44.76 14.98 5.00
N SER A 64 44.53 13.77 4.46
CA SER A 64 43.26 13.43 3.81
C SER A 64 42.99 11.93 3.89
N TRP A 65 42.85 11.39 5.11
CA TRP A 65 42.05 10.19 5.39
C TRP A 65 41.29 10.37 6.70
N ALA A 66 40.56 11.48 6.82
CA ALA A 66 39.32 11.46 7.59
C ALA A 66 38.25 10.97 6.60
N GLN A 67 38.16 9.65 6.43
CA GLN A 67 36.96 9.07 5.83
C GLN A 67 35.83 9.43 6.79
N ALA A 68 35.03 10.43 6.41
CA ALA A 68 33.70 10.58 6.95
C ALA A 68 33.03 9.22 6.73
N SER A 69 32.84 8.47 7.81
CA SER A 69 31.89 7.38 7.83
C SER A 69 30.53 8.02 7.59
N ALA A 70 30.18 8.20 6.31
CA ALA A 70 28.80 8.32 5.92
C ALA A 70 28.16 7.05 6.46
N VAL A 71 27.42 7.21 7.57
CA VAL A 71 26.57 6.17 8.12
C VAL A 71 25.75 5.68 6.95
N ALA A 72 26.03 4.45 6.52
CA ALA A 72 25.17 3.73 5.59
C ALA A 72 23.77 3.82 6.21
N GLN A 73 22.89 4.61 5.61
CA GLN A 73 21.47 4.56 5.93
C GLN A 73 21.08 3.11 5.68
N GLY A 74 20.85 2.38 6.77
CA GLY A 74 20.72 0.95 6.74
C GLY A 74 19.56 0.57 5.85
N SER A 75 19.86 -0.04 4.71
CA SER A 75 18.96 -0.88 3.94
C SER A 75 18.69 -2.21 4.68
N GLY A 76 18.52 -2.12 6.00
CA GLY A 76 17.98 -3.19 6.81
C GLY A 76 16.45 -3.12 6.81
N PRO A 77 15.78 -4.18 7.28
CA PRO A 77 14.30 -4.28 7.28
C PRO A 77 13.60 -3.07 7.93
N CYS A 78 14.27 -2.42 8.89
CA CYS A 78 13.76 -1.24 9.58
C CYS A 78 13.88 0.08 8.82
N GLY A 79 14.73 0.16 7.79
CA GLY A 79 14.91 1.38 7.00
C GLY A 79 13.69 1.76 6.15
N ALA A 80 12.72 0.84 6.01
CA ALA A 80 11.48 1.06 5.29
C ALA A 80 10.46 1.92 6.07
N PHE A 81 10.59 2.04 7.40
CA PHE A 81 9.61 2.75 8.22
C PHE A 81 10.00 4.19 8.49
N SER A 82 9.08 5.11 8.19
CA SER A 82 9.17 6.50 8.64
C SER A 82 8.50 6.64 10.01
N LEU A 83 9.28 6.44 11.09
CA LEU A 83 8.76 6.45 12.46
C LEU A 83 8.59 7.85 13.07
N THR A 84 9.08 8.88 12.38
CA THR A 84 8.86 10.28 12.75
C THR A 84 7.61 10.81 12.03
N PRO A 85 6.56 11.19 12.76
CA PRO A 85 5.38 11.81 12.16
C PRO A 85 5.76 13.12 11.44
N ASP A 86 5.09 13.37 10.32
CA ASP A 86 5.17 14.65 9.64
C ASP A 86 4.08 15.57 10.20
N ASN A 87 4.47 16.45 11.13
CA ASN A 87 3.54 17.36 11.79
C ASN A 87 2.87 18.37 10.84
N THR A 88 3.30 18.45 9.57
CA THR A 88 2.60 19.24 8.54
C THR A 88 1.39 18.51 7.95
N LEU A 89 1.31 17.19 8.17
CA LEU A 89 0.23 16.32 7.75
C LEU A 89 -0.53 15.86 9.00
N ALA A 90 -1.51 16.67 9.40
CA ALA A 90 -2.39 16.39 10.54
C ALA A 90 -3.86 16.45 10.12
N PHE A 91 -4.76 15.92 10.94
CA PHE A 91 -6.18 16.25 10.82
C PHE A 91 -6.43 17.66 11.37
N ASP A 92 -7.31 18.43 10.74
CA ASP A 92 -7.68 19.76 11.24
C ASP A 92 -8.47 19.67 12.54
N VAL A 93 -9.32 18.63 12.66
CA VAL A 93 -10.09 18.31 13.86
C VAL A 93 -10.12 16.81 14.04
N ALA A 94 -9.87 16.32 15.25
CA ALA A 94 -10.03 14.92 15.61
C ALA A 94 -10.73 14.81 16.97
N VAL A 95 -11.74 13.95 17.04
CA VAL A 95 -12.53 13.66 18.23
C VAL A 95 -12.39 12.16 18.52
N ILE A 96 -11.99 11.84 19.75
CA ILE A 96 -11.82 10.47 20.22
C ILE A 96 -12.82 10.21 21.33
N ARG A 97 -13.57 9.11 21.21
CA ARG A 97 -14.54 8.66 22.21
C ARG A 97 -14.26 7.23 22.63
N PRO A 98 -14.71 6.81 23.82
CA PRO A 98 -14.75 5.39 24.15
C PRO A 98 -15.57 4.63 23.10
N GLY A 99 -15.03 3.51 22.61
CA GLY A 99 -15.78 2.62 21.73
C GLY A 99 -16.81 1.81 22.53
N ASP A 100 -17.87 1.39 21.84
CA ASP A 100 -18.89 0.51 22.40
C ASP A 100 -18.27 -0.87 22.77
N PRO A 101 -18.30 -1.29 24.05
CA PRO A 101 -17.74 -2.58 24.45
C PRO A 101 -18.52 -3.78 23.90
N SER A 102 -19.77 -3.60 23.47
CA SER A 102 -20.59 -4.64 22.85
C SER A 102 -20.29 -4.83 21.36
N ARG A 103 -19.59 -3.89 20.74
CA ARG A 103 -19.19 -3.97 19.34
C ARG A 103 -17.92 -4.83 19.23
N ASP A 104 -18.07 -5.97 18.59
CA ASP A 104 -16.99 -6.93 18.32
C ASP A 104 -16.18 -6.57 17.07
N ARG A 105 -16.81 -5.91 16.09
CA ARG A 105 -16.23 -5.58 14.79
C ARG A 105 -15.64 -4.16 14.73
N VAL A 106 -14.48 -4.05 14.08
CA VAL A 106 -13.90 -2.76 13.67
C VAL A 106 -14.58 -2.29 12.39
N LEU A 107 -15.01 -1.03 12.34
CA LEU A 107 -15.63 -0.44 11.15
C LEU A 107 -14.81 0.76 10.68
N PHE A 108 -14.10 0.60 9.57
CA PHE A 108 -13.51 1.70 8.81
C PHE A 108 -14.56 2.22 7.82
N LYS A 109 -14.99 3.46 7.98
CA LYS A 109 -15.87 4.10 6.99
C LYS A 109 -15.01 4.66 5.88
N ALA A 110 -15.49 4.51 4.64
CA ALA A 110 -14.82 5.11 3.50
C ALA A 110 -14.68 6.62 3.72
N ASN A 111 -13.48 7.14 3.50
CA ASN A 111 -13.22 8.56 3.60
C ASN A 111 -14.17 9.32 2.66
N ASP A 112 -14.92 10.25 3.25
CA ASP A 112 -15.89 11.11 2.55
C ASP A 112 -15.28 12.51 2.39
N TYR A 113 -14.37 12.65 1.43
CA TYR A 113 -13.72 13.91 1.06
C TYR A 113 -13.15 14.67 2.26
N GLY A 114 -12.31 13.98 3.04
CA GLY A 114 -11.64 14.52 4.22
C GLY A 114 -12.35 14.20 5.53
N LYS A 115 -13.52 13.57 5.52
CA LYS A 115 -14.10 12.97 6.74
C LYS A 115 -13.60 11.55 6.90
N TRP A 116 -12.94 11.30 8.02
CA TRP A 116 -12.42 10.00 8.40
C TRP A 116 -13.14 9.52 9.66
N GLU A 117 -13.72 8.33 9.62
CA GLU A 117 -14.46 7.77 10.74
C GLU A 117 -14.13 6.29 10.93
N VAL A 118 -13.77 5.93 12.16
CA VAL A 118 -13.53 4.56 12.57
C VAL A 118 -14.23 4.27 13.88
N GLU A 119 -14.77 3.06 14.00
CA GLU A 119 -15.51 2.63 15.18
C GLU A 119 -14.97 1.29 15.70
N GLY A 120 -14.93 1.15 17.02
CA GLY A 120 -14.51 -0.07 17.70
C GLY A 120 -13.03 -0.42 17.57
N VAL A 121 -12.18 0.54 17.19
CA VAL A 121 -10.77 0.31 16.84
C VAL A 121 -9.88 0.23 18.08
N THR A 122 -8.83 -0.61 18.05
CA THR A 122 -7.82 -0.68 19.11
C THR A 122 -6.58 0.13 18.74
N LEU A 123 -5.72 0.43 19.72
CA LEU A 123 -4.45 1.10 19.45
C LEU A 123 -3.55 0.30 18.47
N SER A 124 -3.56 -1.04 18.55
CA SER A 124 -2.82 -1.90 17.62
C SER A 124 -3.28 -1.67 16.18
N THR A 125 -4.59 -1.75 15.96
CA THR A 125 -5.19 -1.58 14.63
C THR A 125 -4.95 -0.19 14.05
N LEU A 126 -4.88 0.86 14.88
CA LEU A 126 -4.52 2.20 14.41
C LEU A 126 -3.06 2.28 13.96
N ILE A 127 -2.14 1.59 14.67
CA ILE A 127 -0.72 1.54 14.29
C ILE A 127 -0.54 0.72 13.00
N GLU A 128 -1.24 -0.41 12.89
CA GLU A 128 -1.28 -1.25 11.68
C GLU A 128 -1.65 -0.41 10.45
N GLU A 129 -2.73 0.35 10.53
CA GLU A 129 -3.19 1.23 9.45
C GLU A 129 -2.21 2.39 9.17
N ALA A 130 -1.65 3.00 10.22
CA ALA A 130 -0.77 4.15 10.08
C ALA A 130 0.58 3.80 9.44
N TYR A 131 1.08 2.59 9.65
CA TYR A 131 2.41 2.15 9.21
C TYR A 131 2.37 1.05 8.14
N GLY A 132 1.19 0.57 7.76
CA GLY A 132 1.03 -0.50 6.76
C GLY A 132 1.69 -1.79 7.21
N VAL A 133 1.53 -2.14 8.49
CA VAL A 133 2.09 -3.36 9.08
C VAL A 133 0.98 -4.28 9.55
N ASP A 134 1.28 -5.57 9.64
CA ASP A 134 0.34 -6.54 10.17
C ASP A 134 0.36 -6.59 11.70
N SER A 135 -0.71 -7.11 12.31
CA SER A 135 -0.86 -7.21 13.77
C SER A 135 0.30 -7.93 14.48
N TYR A 136 0.90 -8.95 13.85
CA TYR A 136 2.05 -9.68 14.39
C TYR A 136 3.37 -8.88 14.33
N GLN A 137 3.39 -7.74 13.63
CA GLN A 137 4.52 -6.81 13.56
C GLN A 137 4.42 -5.67 14.58
N VAL A 138 3.41 -5.67 15.45
CA VAL A 138 3.23 -4.63 16.48
C VAL A 138 3.41 -5.24 17.87
N GLU A 139 4.42 -4.77 18.60
CA GLU A 139 4.77 -5.22 19.95
C GLU A 139 4.74 -4.06 20.96
N GLY A 140 4.73 -4.37 22.25
CA GLY A 140 4.91 -3.35 23.31
C GLY A 140 3.67 -2.52 23.65
N ILE A 141 2.49 -2.85 23.10
CA ILE A 141 1.25 -2.14 23.44
C ILE A 141 0.99 -2.22 24.96
N PRO A 142 0.84 -1.06 25.66
CA PRO A 142 0.58 -1.06 27.09
C PRO A 142 -0.65 -1.91 27.45
N PRO A 143 -0.59 -2.77 28.49
CA PRO A 143 -1.69 -3.66 28.85
C PRO A 143 -3.04 -2.95 29.05
N GLY A 144 -3.02 -1.73 29.58
CA GLY A 144 -4.21 -0.90 29.79
C GLY A 144 -4.88 -0.39 28.51
N LEU A 145 -4.18 -0.39 27.37
CA LEU A 145 -4.69 0.04 26.06
C LEU A 145 -4.95 -1.13 25.10
N ARG A 146 -4.37 -2.31 25.35
CA ARG A 146 -4.41 -3.47 24.45
C ARG A 146 -5.82 -3.91 24.03
N GLN A 147 -6.79 -3.83 24.95
CA GLN A 147 -8.18 -4.22 24.70
C GLN A 147 -9.14 -3.02 24.67
N LYS A 148 -8.63 -1.80 24.85
CA LYS A 148 -9.48 -0.60 24.81
C LYS A 148 -9.87 -0.31 23.37
N ARG A 149 -11.17 -0.06 23.19
CA ARG A 149 -11.74 0.33 21.90
C ARG A 149 -12.03 1.81 21.89
N PHE A 150 -11.85 2.42 20.73
CA PHE A 150 -12.07 3.82 20.50
C PHE A 150 -12.95 4.01 19.26
N ASP A 151 -13.77 5.06 19.31
CA ASP A 151 -14.47 5.58 18.15
C ASP A 151 -13.83 6.92 17.82
N ILE A 152 -13.29 7.06 16.61
CA ILE A 152 -12.55 8.26 16.19
C ILE A 152 -13.24 8.87 14.99
N ARG A 153 -13.47 10.18 15.06
CA ARG A 153 -13.93 10.98 13.93
C ARG A 153 -12.96 12.11 13.72
N ALA A 154 -12.42 12.19 12.51
CA ALA A 154 -11.48 13.22 12.14
C ALA A 154 -11.90 13.90 10.84
N LYS A 155 -11.52 15.16 10.69
CA LYS A 155 -11.83 15.98 9.52
C LYS A 155 -10.56 16.66 9.01
N THR A 156 -10.43 16.65 7.70
CA THR A 156 -9.43 17.38 6.93
C THR A 156 -10.15 18.33 5.98
N LEU A 157 -9.74 19.60 5.98
CA LEU A 157 -10.33 20.68 5.19
C LEU A 157 -9.63 20.86 3.84
N ALA A 158 -8.34 20.54 3.77
CA ALA A 158 -7.57 20.69 2.54
C ALA A 158 -6.49 19.61 2.35
N ALA A 159 -6.27 19.26 1.09
CA ALA A 159 -5.12 18.45 0.69
C ALA A 159 -3.80 19.25 0.81
N PRO A 160 -2.65 18.57 0.93
CA PRO A 160 -1.35 19.24 0.88
C PRO A 160 -1.20 20.02 -0.44
N GLY A 161 -0.83 21.30 -0.36
CA GLY A 161 -0.75 22.20 -1.53
C GLY A 161 -2.05 22.97 -1.85
N GLY A 162 -3.12 22.75 -1.08
CA GLY A 162 -4.40 23.43 -1.23
C GLY A 162 -5.36 22.71 -2.20
N GLY A 163 -6.66 22.87 -1.94
CA GLY A 163 -7.73 22.23 -2.72
C GLY A 163 -8.47 21.12 -1.97
N PRO A 164 -9.51 20.54 -2.59
CA PRO A 164 -10.37 19.55 -1.93
C PRO A 164 -9.61 18.25 -1.65
N VAL A 165 -9.92 17.64 -0.50
CA VAL A 165 -9.39 16.32 -0.15
C VAL A 165 -10.00 15.27 -1.08
N PRO A 166 -9.21 14.43 -1.76
CA PRO A 166 -9.75 13.37 -2.59
C PRO A 166 -10.45 12.30 -1.74
N ARG A 167 -11.32 11.51 -2.37
CA ARG A 167 -12.01 10.39 -1.69
C ARG A 167 -11.04 9.32 -1.17
N VAL A 168 -9.93 9.11 -1.88
CA VAL A 168 -8.81 8.29 -1.42
C VAL A 168 -7.66 9.25 -1.15
N ASP A 169 -7.41 9.56 0.12
CA ASP A 169 -6.32 10.47 0.50
C ASP A 169 -5.01 9.68 0.63
N PRO A 170 -4.01 9.91 -0.26
CA PRO A 170 -2.72 9.23 -0.16
C PRO A 170 -1.93 9.63 1.10
N ASN A 171 -2.34 10.66 1.83
CA ASN A 171 -1.70 11.11 3.07
C ASN A 171 -2.45 10.68 4.33
N GLU A 172 -3.54 9.90 4.21
CA GLU A 172 -4.36 9.50 5.36
C GLU A 172 -3.52 8.78 6.44
N ALA A 173 -2.69 7.81 6.04
CA ALA A 173 -1.79 7.10 6.95
C ALA A 173 -0.83 8.05 7.69
N LYS A 174 -0.29 9.07 7.01
CA LYS A 174 0.59 10.08 7.63
C LYS A 174 -0.15 10.97 8.62
N ARG A 175 -1.38 11.37 8.31
CA ARG A 175 -2.24 12.12 9.26
C ARG A 175 -2.55 11.29 10.49
N LEU A 176 -2.74 9.98 10.31
CA LEU A 176 -2.94 9.06 11.41
C LEU A 176 -1.69 8.89 12.28
N GLN A 177 -0.49 8.86 11.70
CA GLN A 177 0.76 8.87 12.46
C GLN A 177 0.85 10.10 13.38
N THR A 178 0.51 11.28 12.86
CA THR A 178 0.48 12.53 13.65
C THR A 178 -0.58 12.48 14.75
N LEU A 179 -1.79 12.00 14.47
CA LEU A 179 -2.84 11.82 15.48
C LEU A 179 -2.38 10.87 16.60
N LEU A 180 -1.73 9.76 16.27
CA LEU A 180 -1.20 8.81 17.26
C LEU A 180 -0.11 9.44 18.14
N ALA A 181 0.78 10.23 17.55
CA ALA A 181 1.82 10.94 18.30
C ALA A 181 1.22 12.01 19.23
N ASP A 182 0.26 12.80 18.76
CA ASP A 182 -0.29 13.93 19.51
C ASP A 182 -1.29 13.48 20.58
N GLN A 183 -2.20 12.57 20.25
CA GLN A 183 -3.32 12.18 21.14
C GLN A 183 -2.97 11.01 22.04
N PHE A 184 -2.24 10.01 21.53
CA PHE A 184 -1.86 8.83 22.29
C PHE A 184 -0.40 8.90 22.78
N GLY A 185 0.36 9.93 22.40
CA GLY A 185 1.79 10.04 22.76
C GLY A 185 2.61 8.87 22.26
N VAL A 186 2.23 8.28 21.12
CA VAL A 186 2.87 7.07 20.59
C VAL A 186 4.31 7.38 20.20
N ARG A 187 5.24 6.64 20.80
CA ARG A 187 6.64 6.58 20.37
C ARG A 187 6.96 5.16 19.97
N LEU A 188 7.55 5.01 18.79
CA LEU A 188 7.90 3.73 18.22
C LEU A 188 9.40 3.67 17.92
N HIS A 189 9.95 2.48 18.06
CA HIS A 189 11.19 2.12 17.37
C HIS A 189 10.96 0.86 16.55
N CYS A 190 11.75 0.70 15.49
CA CYS A 190 11.80 -0.55 14.76
C CYS A 190 12.91 -1.44 15.31
N ARG A 191 12.59 -2.71 15.47
CA ARG A 191 13.54 -3.77 15.81
C ARG A 191 13.41 -4.86 14.76
N VAL A 192 14.53 -5.51 14.44
CA VAL A 192 14.50 -6.76 13.66
C VAL A 192 14.40 -7.92 14.64
N GLY A 193 13.34 -8.71 14.53
CA GLY A 193 13.11 -9.93 15.30
C GLY A 193 13.05 -11.15 14.40
N GLU A 194 13.22 -12.33 14.98
CA GLU A 194 12.93 -13.57 14.27
C GLU A 194 11.44 -13.87 14.42
N HIS A 195 10.75 -14.03 13.29
CA HIS A 195 9.33 -14.39 13.27
C HIS A 195 9.13 -15.66 12.46
N LYS A 196 8.22 -16.53 12.91
CA LYS A 196 7.79 -17.68 12.12
C LYS A 196 7.06 -17.17 10.89
N THR A 197 7.57 -17.50 9.71
CA THR A 197 7.02 -17.06 8.42
C THR A 197 6.81 -18.27 7.54
N ALA A 198 5.65 -18.32 6.88
CA ALA A 198 5.35 -19.33 5.88
C ALA A 198 6.06 -18.97 4.57
N VAL A 199 7.09 -19.73 4.21
CA VAL A 199 7.85 -19.53 2.99
C VAL A 199 7.37 -20.52 1.94
N LEU A 200 6.98 -20.00 0.77
CA LEU A 200 6.53 -20.78 -0.37
C LEU A 200 7.72 -21.22 -1.21
N TYR A 201 7.86 -22.52 -1.41
CA TYR A 201 8.89 -23.12 -2.24
C TYR A 201 8.29 -23.93 -3.38
N ARG A 202 8.86 -23.82 -4.57
CA ARG A 202 8.47 -24.66 -5.70
C ARG A 202 9.14 -26.04 -5.60
N ASP A 203 8.34 -27.09 -5.75
CA ASP A 203 8.85 -28.44 -5.94
C ASP A 203 9.25 -28.65 -7.41
N PRO A 204 10.55 -28.82 -7.72
CA PRO A 204 11.01 -29.01 -9.09
C PRO A 204 10.57 -30.35 -9.70
N LYS A 205 10.11 -31.30 -8.88
CA LYS A 205 9.57 -32.59 -9.36
C LYS A 205 8.12 -32.46 -9.84
N HIS A 206 7.43 -31.40 -9.45
CA HIS A 206 6.08 -31.13 -9.92
C HIS A 206 6.11 -30.41 -11.26
N ALA A 207 5.12 -30.72 -12.11
CA ALA A 207 4.98 -30.06 -13.40
C ALA A 207 4.85 -28.54 -13.23
N ALA A 208 5.35 -27.79 -14.22
CA ALA A 208 5.22 -26.35 -14.16
C ALA A 208 3.76 -25.91 -14.16
N PRO A 209 3.39 -24.93 -13.33
CA PRO A 209 2.04 -24.40 -13.35
C PRO A 209 1.72 -23.84 -14.73
N PRO A 210 0.47 -24.01 -15.20
CA PRO A 210 0.07 -23.57 -16.53
C PRO A 210 0.19 -22.04 -16.64
N VAL A 211 1.16 -21.60 -17.45
CA VAL A 211 1.35 -20.18 -17.75
C VAL A 211 0.20 -19.71 -18.63
N SER A 212 -0.41 -18.60 -18.25
CA SER A 212 -1.48 -18.00 -19.03
C SER A 212 -0.95 -17.30 -20.27
N THR A 213 -1.73 -17.36 -21.35
CA THR A 213 -1.47 -16.57 -22.56
C THR A 213 -2.02 -15.14 -22.46
N LEU A 214 -2.80 -14.85 -21.41
CA LEU A 214 -3.32 -13.50 -21.14
C LEU A 214 -2.24 -12.64 -20.48
N ALA A 215 -2.17 -11.38 -20.89
CA ALA A 215 -1.33 -10.40 -20.18
C ALA A 215 -1.89 -10.15 -18.78
N VAL A 216 -1.02 -9.91 -17.79
CA VAL A 216 -1.39 -9.66 -16.38
C VAL A 216 -2.50 -8.60 -16.25
N LYS A 217 -2.41 -7.52 -17.05
CA LYS A 217 -3.37 -6.41 -17.05
C LYS A 217 -4.79 -6.82 -17.45
N ASP A 218 -4.92 -7.89 -18.22
CA ASP A 218 -6.18 -8.45 -18.70
C ASP A 218 -6.65 -9.61 -17.79
N GLY A 219 -5.89 -9.87 -16.72
CA GLY A 219 -6.14 -10.90 -15.74
C GLY A 219 -7.47 -10.70 -15.03
N ARG A 220 -8.16 -11.82 -14.80
CA ARG A 220 -9.45 -11.87 -14.12
C ARG A 220 -9.31 -12.85 -12.97
N TRP A 221 -9.67 -12.41 -11.78
CA TRP A 221 -9.71 -13.28 -10.62
C TRP A 221 -11.09 -13.19 -9.97
N ARG A 222 -11.50 -14.29 -9.35
CA ARG A 222 -12.73 -14.38 -8.58
C ARG A 222 -12.41 -15.08 -7.28
N GLU A 223 -12.61 -14.36 -6.19
CA GLU A 223 -12.64 -14.93 -4.87
C GLU A 223 -14.03 -15.48 -4.58
N GLY A 224 -14.06 -16.60 -3.86
CA GLY A 224 -15.23 -17.17 -3.23
C GLY A 224 -14.84 -17.72 -1.88
N HIS A 225 -15.84 -18.08 -1.09
CA HIS A 225 -15.62 -18.67 0.21
C HIS A 225 -14.93 -20.04 0.07
N GLY A 226 -13.63 -20.12 0.42
CA GLY A 226 -12.83 -21.34 0.22
C GLY A 226 -12.46 -21.62 -1.24
N SER A 227 -12.45 -20.61 -2.10
CA SER A 227 -12.04 -20.80 -3.49
C SER A 227 -11.46 -19.55 -4.12
N VAL A 228 -10.43 -19.69 -4.95
CA VAL A 228 -9.97 -18.62 -5.83
C VAL A 228 -9.73 -19.17 -7.23
N THR A 229 -10.35 -18.54 -8.22
CA THR A 229 -10.11 -18.86 -9.63
C THR A 229 -9.46 -17.67 -10.31
N GLY A 230 -8.29 -17.89 -10.90
CA GLY A 230 -7.50 -16.89 -11.62
C GLY A 230 -7.33 -17.25 -13.09
N LYS A 231 -7.45 -16.26 -13.97
CA LYS A 231 -7.13 -16.35 -15.40
C LYS A 231 -6.21 -15.21 -15.78
N GLY A 232 -4.97 -15.49 -16.18
CA GLY A 232 -3.99 -14.45 -16.49
C GLY A 232 -3.47 -13.68 -15.27
N VAL A 233 -3.37 -14.33 -14.11
CA VAL A 233 -3.13 -13.65 -12.83
C VAL A 233 -1.70 -13.89 -12.34
N SER A 234 -1.06 -12.86 -11.78
CA SER A 234 0.27 -13.00 -11.18
C SER A 234 0.25 -13.94 -9.97
N PHE A 235 1.32 -14.71 -9.78
CA PHE A 235 1.47 -15.57 -8.60
C PHE A 235 1.40 -14.78 -7.28
N GLN A 236 1.70 -13.48 -7.29
CA GLN A 236 1.57 -12.61 -6.11
C GLN A 236 0.15 -12.55 -5.54
N VAL A 237 -0.89 -12.76 -6.37
CA VAL A 237 -2.26 -12.91 -5.86
C VAL A 237 -2.39 -14.18 -5.03
N VAL A 238 -1.81 -15.30 -5.47
CA VAL A 238 -1.79 -16.55 -4.71
C VAL A 238 -1.03 -16.39 -3.39
N VAL A 239 0.07 -15.62 -3.39
CA VAL A 239 0.82 -15.28 -2.16
C VAL A 239 -0.05 -14.48 -1.18
N HIS A 240 -0.83 -13.51 -1.68
CA HIS A 240 -1.78 -12.75 -0.87
C HIS A 240 -2.86 -13.66 -0.28
N GLU A 241 -3.50 -14.49 -1.11
CA GLU A 241 -4.50 -15.47 -0.66
C GLU A 241 -3.94 -16.46 0.36
N ALA A 242 -2.67 -16.87 0.21
CA ALA A 242 -2.00 -17.72 1.19
C ALA A 242 -1.88 -17.04 2.56
N GLY A 243 -1.63 -15.72 2.59
CA GLY A 243 -1.62 -14.95 3.84
C GLY A 243 -2.97 -15.00 4.55
N TRP A 244 -4.05 -14.82 3.80
CA TRP A 244 -5.41 -14.94 4.33
C TRP A 244 -5.76 -16.37 4.76
N ALA A 245 -5.45 -17.37 3.94
CA ALA A 245 -5.79 -18.76 4.24
C ALA A 245 -4.96 -19.34 5.40
N LEU A 246 -3.71 -18.92 5.55
CA LEU A 246 -2.82 -19.40 6.61
C LEU A 246 -2.87 -18.52 7.88
N GLN A 247 -3.40 -17.29 7.79
CA GLN A 247 -3.40 -16.30 8.88
C GLN A 247 -1.98 -16.03 9.43
N GLU A 248 -0.96 -16.11 8.56
CA GLU A 248 0.45 -15.90 8.88
C GLU A 248 1.11 -15.04 7.78
N LYS A 249 2.28 -14.46 8.08
CA LYS A 249 3.12 -13.84 7.04
C LYS A 249 3.53 -14.88 6.01
N VAL A 250 3.38 -14.55 4.72
CA VAL A 250 3.83 -15.40 3.62
C VAL A 250 4.93 -14.72 2.81
N GLU A 251 6.01 -15.46 2.52
CA GLU A 251 7.12 -15.05 1.66
C GLU A 251 7.21 -15.97 0.43
N ASP A 252 7.51 -15.40 -0.73
CA ASP A 252 7.60 -16.11 -2.01
C ASP A 252 9.05 -16.39 -2.42
N ASP A 253 9.50 -17.62 -2.17
CA ASP A 253 10.79 -18.16 -2.63
C ASP A 253 10.59 -19.16 -3.79
N THR A 254 9.46 -19.11 -4.48
CA THR A 254 9.13 -20.06 -5.55
C THR A 254 9.85 -19.78 -6.87
N GLY A 255 10.28 -18.52 -7.07
CA GLY A 255 10.83 -18.03 -8.33
C GLY A 255 9.82 -17.99 -9.49
N LEU A 256 8.51 -18.13 -9.20
CA LEU A 256 7.45 -18.10 -10.20
C LEU A 256 7.25 -16.68 -10.73
N GLN A 257 7.61 -16.46 -12.00
CA GLN A 257 7.38 -15.20 -12.70
C GLN A 257 6.29 -15.37 -13.77
N GLY A 258 5.53 -14.30 -14.04
CA GLY A 258 4.50 -14.27 -15.08
C GLY A 258 3.08 -14.45 -14.57
N SER A 259 2.19 -14.82 -15.49
CA SER A 259 0.75 -14.99 -15.26
C SER A 259 0.35 -16.45 -15.31
N TYR A 260 -0.62 -16.85 -14.51
CA TYR A 260 -1.08 -18.22 -14.40
C TYR A 260 -2.60 -18.30 -14.48
N ASP A 261 -3.07 -19.43 -14.99
CA ASP A 261 -4.46 -19.83 -14.94
C ASP A 261 -4.60 -20.90 -13.86
N PHE A 262 -5.45 -20.66 -12.86
CA PHE A 262 -5.60 -21.58 -11.74
C PHE A 262 -7.02 -21.62 -11.21
N ASP A 263 -7.35 -22.74 -10.56
CA ASP A 263 -8.55 -22.92 -9.75
C ASP A 263 -8.11 -23.58 -8.44
N LEU A 264 -8.14 -22.82 -7.34
CA LEU A 264 -7.83 -23.29 -6.00
C LEU A 264 -9.13 -23.41 -5.22
N LYS A 265 -9.33 -24.55 -4.56
CA LYS A 265 -10.48 -24.82 -3.70
C LYS A 265 -9.99 -25.49 -2.42
N TRP A 266 -10.41 -24.97 -1.28
CA TRP A 266 -10.02 -25.45 0.03
C TRP A 266 -11.13 -25.20 1.05
N THR A 267 -11.06 -25.90 2.17
CA THR A 267 -11.90 -25.62 3.34
C THR A 267 -11.30 -24.47 4.13
N PRO A 268 -12.03 -23.37 4.35
CA PRO A 268 -11.53 -22.24 5.12
C PRO A 268 -11.09 -22.62 6.54
N PRO A 269 -10.14 -21.89 7.14
CA PRO A 269 -9.72 -22.12 8.51
C PRO A 269 -10.88 -22.04 9.50
N GLY A 270 -10.96 -22.98 10.44
CA GLY A 270 -12.02 -23.01 11.46
C GLY A 270 -13.33 -23.65 11.00
N GLU A 271 -13.42 -24.08 9.74
CA GLU A 271 -14.56 -24.81 9.22
C GLU A 271 -14.25 -26.30 9.06
N THR A 272 -15.29 -27.11 9.19
CA THR A 272 -15.25 -28.55 8.91
C THR A 272 -16.13 -28.83 7.71
N SER A 273 -15.60 -29.60 6.77
CA SER A 273 -16.35 -30.10 5.62
C SER A 273 -16.62 -31.59 5.80
N ASP A 274 -17.85 -32.02 5.52
CA ASP A 274 -18.22 -33.44 5.45
C ASP A 274 -17.83 -34.08 4.10
N ASP A 275 -17.30 -33.29 3.17
CA ASP A 275 -16.80 -33.77 1.87
C ASP A 275 -15.49 -34.55 2.08
N PRO A 276 -15.41 -35.84 1.70
CA PRO A 276 -14.19 -36.62 1.80
C PRO A 276 -13.05 -36.10 0.92
N ASP A 277 -13.35 -35.31 -0.11
CA ASP A 277 -12.37 -34.68 -1.00
C ASP A 277 -12.00 -33.25 -0.57
N ALA A 278 -12.44 -32.82 0.63
CA ALA A 278 -12.10 -31.53 1.19
C ALA A 278 -10.58 -31.36 1.37
N LYS A 279 -10.05 -30.23 0.87
CA LYS A 279 -8.61 -29.94 0.87
C LYS A 279 -8.28 -28.82 1.83
N THR A 280 -7.12 -28.95 2.46
CA THR A 280 -6.43 -27.81 3.06
C THR A 280 -5.90 -26.88 1.96
N PHE A 281 -5.64 -25.62 2.30
CA PHE A 281 -5.10 -24.66 1.36
C PHE A 281 -3.75 -25.13 0.78
N GLU A 282 -2.89 -25.72 1.61
CA GLU A 282 -1.57 -26.22 1.24
C GLU A 282 -1.64 -27.38 0.25
N GLN A 283 -2.63 -28.26 0.40
CA GLN A 283 -2.88 -29.34 -0.56
C GLN A 283 -3.32 -28.79 -1.91
N ALA A 284 -4.29 -27.87 -1.93
CA ALA A 284 -4.76 -27.24 -3.15
C ALA A 284 -3.63 -26.48 -3.87
N LEU A 285 -2.82 -25.75 -3.11
CA LEU A 285 -1.67 -25.01 -3.62
C LEU A 285 -0.62 -25.95 -4.22
N TYR A 286 -0.33 -27.07 -3.56
CA TYR A 286 0.62 -28.04 -4.08
C TYR A 286 0.13 -28.70 -5.36
N GLU A 287 -1.14 -29.10 -5.44
CA GLU A 287 -1.67 -29.74 -6.65
C GLU A 287 -1.63 -28.80 -7.85
N ALA A 288 -2.07 -27.54 -7.66
CA ALA A 288 -2.16 -26.57 -8.75
C ALA A 288 -0.80 -26.01 -9.19
N PHE A 289 0.11 -25.77 -8.25
CA PHE A 289 1.37 -25.06 -8.52
C PHE A 289 2.63 -25.85 -8.21
N GLY A 290 2.51 -27.01 -7.57
CA GLY A 290 3.68 -27.73 -7.05
C GLY A 290 4.37 -26.98 -5.93
N VAL A 291 3.66 -26.07 -5.24
CA VAL A 291 4.25 -25.22 -4.21
C VAL A 291 4.03 -25.85 -2.84
N ARG A 292 5.09 -25.87 -2.03
CA ARG A 292 5.11 -26.33 -0.65
C ARG A 292 5.25 -25.14 0.28
N VAL A 293 4.55 -25.19 1.40
CA VAL A 293 4.74 -24.24 2.50
C VAL A 293 5.74 -24.84 3.47
N LYS A 294 6.76 -24.06 3.86
CA LYS A 294 7.63 -24.38 4.99
C LYS A 294 7.61 -23.22 5.96
N HIS A 295 7.53 -23.51 7.25
CA HIS A 295 7.65 -22.46 8.27
C HIS A 295 9.10 -22.31 8.68
N GLU A 296 9.62 -21.10 8.54
CA GLU A 296 10.99 -20.77 8.86
C GLU A 296 11.04 -19.53 9.76
N MET A 297 12.08 -19.42 10.57
CA MET A 297 12.36 -18.19 11.31
C MET A 297 13.01 -17.20 10.35
N ARG A 298 12.31 -16.12 10.01
CA ARG A 298 12.81 -15.08 9.11
C ARG A 298 13.02 -13.76 9.86
N PRO A 299 14.04 -12.97 9.51
CA PRO A 299 14.24 -11.65 10.07
C PRO A 299 13.10 -10.74 9.61
N LEU A 300 12.29 -10.27 10.55
CA LEU A 300 11.14 -9.42 10.30
C LEU A 300 11.29 -8.11 11.05
N ALA A 301 10.98 -7.02 10.35
CA ALA A 301 10.90 -5.70 10.97
C ALA A 301 9.61 -5.61 11.81
N VAL A 302 9.76 -5.30 13.08
CA VAL A 302 8.69 -5.18 14.07
C VAL A 302 8.71 -3.79 14.65
N LEU A 303 7.53 -3.18 14.77
CA LEU A 303 7.32 -1.91 15.43
C LEU A 303 7.04 -2.15 16.91
N VAL A 304 7.92 -1.64 17.75
CA VAL A 304 7.79 -1.73 19.20
C VAL A 304 7.27 -0.39 19.72
N VAL A 305 6.17 -0.42 20.46
CA VAL A 305 5.62 0.75 21.15
C VAL A 305 6.41 0.99 22.43
N ASP A 306 7.25 2.03 22.42
CA ASP A 306 8.02 2.47 23.59
C ASP A 306 7.14 3.17 24.61
N GLN A 307 6.19 3.96 24.10
CA GLN A 307 5.31 4.77 24.93
C GLN A 307 3.97 4.92 24.22
N ALA A 308 2.90 4.79 25.00
CA ALA A 308 1.57 5.23 24.63
C ALA A 308 0.78 5.51 25.91
N HIS A 309 -0.14 6.46 25.86
CA HIS A 309 -1.02 6.82 26.97
C HIS A 309 -2.48 6.91 26.50
N MET A 310 -3.38 6.94 27.47
CA MET A 310 -4.80 7.14 27.19
C MET A 310 -5.01 8.53 26.59
N PRO A 311 -5.69 8.66 25.43
CA PRO A 311 -5.96 9.95 24.85
C PRO A 311 -6.97 10.72 25.69
N GLN A 312 -7.07 12.03 25.45
CA GLN A 312 -8.19 12.81 25.96
C GLN A 312 -9.48 12.34 25.28
N LEU A 313 -10.44 11.91 26.08
CA LEU A 313 -11.73 11.42 25.59
C LEU A 313 -12.75 12.54 25.67
N GLU A 314 -13.53 12.73 24.61
CA GLU A 314 -14.74 13.54 24.70
C GLU A 314 -15.89 12.70 25.27
N ASP A 315 -16.47 13.18 26.38
CA ASP A 315 -17.73 12.64 26.89
C ASP A 315 -18.86 12.99 25.92
N GLY A 316 -19.64 11.99 25.51
CA GLY A 316 -20.74 12.13 24.54
C GLY A 316 -21.90 13.06 24.96
N THR A 317 -21.76 13.81 26.05
CA THR A 317 -22.76 14.69 26.66
C THR A 317 -22.72 16.12 26.11
N GLN A 318 -21.75 16.49 25.27
CA GLN A 318 -21.76 17.78 24.56
C GLN A 318 -21.91 17.60 23.04
N VAL A 319 -23.15 17.43 22.58
CA VAL A 319 -23.52 17.74 21.18
C VAL A 319 -24.80 18.57 21.17
N SER A 320 -24.69 19.83 21.59
CA SER A 320 -25.53 20.92 21.10
C SER A 320 -24.63 21.98 20.46
N GLY A 321 -23.81 21.53 19.53
CA GLY A 321 -23.08 22.38 18.61
C GLY A 321 -23.30 21.79 17.23
N ARG A 322 -24.15 22.43 16.43
CA ARG A 322 -24.23 22.18 14.98
C ARG A 322 -22.80 22.28 14.42
N PHE A 323 -22.33 21.20 13.79
CA PHE A 323 -21.12 21.18 12.96
C PHE A 323 -21.51 20.88 11.52
#